data_AF-W5WBV9-F1
#
_entry.id   AF-W5WBV9-F1
#
_cell.length_a   1.000
_cell.length_b   1.000
_cell.length_c   1.000
_cell.angle_alpha   90.00
_cell.angle_beta   90.00
_cell.angle_gamma   90.00
#
_symmetry.space_group_name_H-M   'P 1'
#
loop_
_entity.id
_entity.type
_entity.pdbx_description
1 polymer ?
#
loop_
_entity_poly.entity_id
_entity_poly.type
_entity_poly.pdbx_seq_one_letter_code
_entity_poly.pdbx_strand_id
1 'polypeptide(L)'
;MTTTTVQAPSIEERVARGAALLDEKQPDWFQQIDLDKLKLDCPARCVLGHLYGSFDRGAFVLGIAFKEAAYGFDGFEEHSELSALQAEWVRVITARREQVTR
;
A
#
# COMPACT_ATOMS: atom_id res chain seq x y z
N MET A 1 -21.70 -30.59 -4.29
CA MET A 1 -21.59 -29.15 -3.99
C MET A 1 -20.11 -28.86 -3.80
N THR A 2 -19.44 -28.31 -4.80
CA THR A 2 -18.03 -27.93 -4.68
C THR A 2 -17.99 -26.56 -4.03
N THR A 3 -17.56 -26.48 -2.78
CA THR A 3 -17.17 -25.23 -2.14
C THR A 3 -15.93 -24.71 -2.85
N THR A 4 -16.09 -23.68 -3.68
CA THR A 4 -14.98 -22.85 -4.11
C THR A 4 -14.51 -22.07 -2.89
N THR A 5 -13.42 -22.50 -2.26
CA THR A 5 -12.75 -21.69 -1.25
C THR A 5 -12.14 -20.49 -1.98
N VAL A 6 -12.66 -19.29 -1.75
CA VAL A 6 -12.00 -18.05 -2.18
C VAL A 6 -10.79 -17.89 -1.26
N GLN A 7 -9.60 -18.13 -1.79
CA GLN A 7 -8.35 -17.88 -1.08
C GLN A 7 -8.21 -16.37 -0.87
N ALA A 8 -7.70 -15.95 0.28
CA ALA A 8 -7.39 -14.55 0.53
C ALA A 8 -6.37 -14.03 -0.51
N PRO A 9 -6.48 -12.76 -0.93
CA PRO A 9 -5.56 -12.19 -1.91
C PRO A 9 -4.13 -12.11 -1.38
N SER A 10 -3.14 -12.32 -2.24
CA SER A 10 -1.72 -12.27 -1.86
C SER A 10 -1.27 -10.84 -1.51
N ILE A 11 -0.07 -10.72 -0.94
CA ILE A 11 0.56 -9.43 -0.63
C ILE A 11 0.75 -8.60 -1.90
N GLU A 12 1.24 -9.23 -2.97
CA GLU A 12 1.46 -8.59 -4.26
C GLU A 12 0.14 -8.09 -4.86
N GLU A 13 -0.93 -8.88 -4.79
CA GLU A 13 -2.25 -8.47 -5.28
C GLU A 13 -2.81 -7.29 -4.48
N ARG A 14 -2.64 -7.31 -3.16
CA ARG A 14 -3.07 -6.21 -2.27
C ARG A 14 -2.30 -4.93 -2.57
N VAL A 15 -0.97 -4.98 -2.64
CA VAL A 15 -0.14 -3.82 -2.96
C VAL A 15 -0.40 -3.32 -4.38
N ALA A 16 -0.61 -4.22 -5.35
CA ALA A 16 -0.97 -3.84 -6.71
C ALA A 16 -2.30 -3.06 -6.76
N ARG A 17 -3.31 -3.51 -6.00
CA ARG A 17 -4.58 -2.76 -5.86
C ARG A 17 -4.38 -1.40 -5.20
N GLY A 18 -3.60 -1.33 -4.13
CA GLY A 18 -3.26 -0.07 -3.46
C GLY A 18 -2.55 0.90 -4.41
N ALA A 19 -1.56 0.41 -5.16
CA ALA A 19 -0.83 1.22 -6.13
C ALA A 19 -1.72 1.70 -7.28
N ALA A 20 -2.61 0.85 -7.80
CA ALA A 20 -3.58 1.23 -8.83
C ALA A 20 -4.57 2.30 -8.34
N LEU A 21 -5.03 2.20 -7.09
CA LEU A 21 -5.86 3.23 -6.47
C LEU A 21 -5.11 4.56 -6.36
N LEU A 22 -3.84 4.52 -5.97
CA LEU A 22 -3.01 5.73 -5.92
C LEU A 22 -2.74 6.29 -7.32
N ASP A 23 -2.57 5.46 -8.35
CA ASP A 23 -2.42 5.92 -9.73
C ASP A 23 -3.64 6.74 -10.19
N GLU A 24 -4.84 6.31 -9.78
CA GLU A 24 -6.09 7.02 -10.08
C GLU A 24 -6.24 8.32 -9.28
N LYS A 25 -5.95 8.28 -7.96
CA LYS A 25 -6.29 9.36 -7.03
C LYS A 25 -5.17 10.38 -6.80
N GLN A 26 -3.91 9.98 -6.99
CA GLN A 26 -2.72 10.78 -6.74
C GLN A 26 -1.64 10.44 -7.78
N PRO A 27 -1.71 11.03 -8.99
CA PRO A 27 -0.67 10.85 -10.01
C PRO A 27 0.73 11.12 -9.47
N ASP A 28 1.70 10.34 -9.94
CA ASP A 28 3.11 10.43 -9.54
C ASP A 28 3.36 10.28 -8.02
N TRP A 29 2.43 9.66 -7.27
CA TRP A 29 2.55 9.42 -5.82
C TRP A 29 3.88 8.77 -5.43
N PHE A 30 4.40 7.88 -6.26
CA PHE A 30 5.64 7.14 -5.99
C PHE A 30 6.88 8.05 -5.96
N GLN A 31 6.82 9.26 -6.52
CA GLN A 31 7.89 10.27 -6.41
C GLN A 31 7.85 11.01 -5.05
N GLN A 32 6.71 11.01 -4.37
CA GLN A 32 6.49 11.78 -3.14
C GLN A 32 6.86 11.00 -1.86
N ILE A 33 7.17 9.70 -1.98
CA ILE A 33 7.50 8.84 -0.85
C ILE A 33 9.00 8.83 -0.58
N ASP A 34 9.40 9.09 0.66
CA ASP A 34 10.79 8.95 1.11
C ASP A 34 11.03 7.49 1.54
N LEU A 35 11.74 6.71 0.71
CA LEU A 35 11.99 5.29 0.95
C LEU A 35 12.88 5.05 2.19
N ASP A 36 13.77 5.98 2.53
CA ASP A 36 14.60 5.88 3.74
C ASP A 36 13.75 6.06 5.01
N LYS A 37 12.60 6.73 4.86
CA LYS A 37 11.66 6.96 5.96
C LYS A 37 10.44 6.04 5.96
N LEU A 38 10.16 5.33 4.87
CA LEU A 38 8.98 4.48 4.74
C LEU A 38 8.91 3.40 5.82
N LYS A 39 7.85 3.42 6.62
CA LYS A 39 7.57 2.44 7.67
C LYS A 39 6.07 2.18 7.77
N LEU A 40 5.62 1.00 7.35
CA LEU A 40 4.19 0.66 7.33
C LEU A 40 3.57 0.53 8.72
N ASP A 41 4.34 0.18 9.74
CA ASP A 41 3.91 0.11 11.14
C ASP A 41 3.77 1.50 11.82
N CYS A 42 4.10 2.58 11.10
CA CYS A 42 4.03 3.94 11.58
C CYS A 42 3.00 4.75 10.77
N PRO A 43 1.85 5.14 11.34
CA PRO A 43 0.78 5.84 10.61
C PRO A 43 1.20 7.13 9.91
N ALA A 44 2.22 7.83 10.42
CA ALA A 44 2.74 9.06 9.83
C ALA A 44 3.84 8.81 8.77
N ARG A 45 4.42 7.60 8.73
CA ARG A 45 5.53 7.24 7.84
C ARG A 45 5.20 6.07 6.91
N CYS A 46 3.98 5.54 6.92
CA CYS A 46 3.51 4.59 5.93
C CYS A 46 3.27 5.30 4.58
N VAL A 47 2.79 4.56 3.58
CA VAL A 47 2.50 5.11 2.24
C VAL A 47 1.49 6.26 2.33
N LEU A 48 0.37 6.04 3.03
CA LEU A 48 -0.65 7.08 3.22
C LEU A 48 -0.18 8.23 4.10
N GLY A 49 0.66 7.93 5.10
CA GLY A 49 1.31 8.94 5.93
C GLY A 49 2.18 9.91 5.13
N HIS A 50 2.98 9.41 4.18
CA HIS A 50 3.78 10.24 3.29
C HIS A 50 2.92 11.14 2.40
N LEU A 51 1.83 10.60 1.84
CA LEU A 51 1.02 11.31 0.84
C LEU A 51 0.00 12.28 1.46
N TYR A 52 -0.55 11.92 2.62
CA TYR A 52 -1.69 12.62 3.21
C TYR A 52 -1.43 13.11 4.64
N GLY A 53 -0.25 12.83 5.21
CA GLY A 53 0.17 13.23 6.55
C GLY A 53 -0.16 12.24 7.66
N SER A 54 -1.13 11.35 7.46
CA SER A 54 -1.41 10.21 8.35
C SER A 54 -2.19 9.11 7.61
N PHE A 55 -2.12 7.89 8.13
CA PHE A 55 -2.91 6.76 7.63
C PHE A 55 -4.41 7.06 7.61
N ASP A 56 -4.97 7.52 8.73
CA ASP A 56 -6.40 7.77 8.87
C ASP A 56 -6.90 8.81 7.88
N ARG A 57 -6.11 9.88 7.68
CA ARG A 57 -6.45 10.93 6.71
C ARG A 57 -6.38 10.40 5.29
N GLY A 58 -5.36 9.61 4.94
CA GLY A 58 -5.25 9.01 3.61
C GLY A 58 -6.39 8.02 3.33
N ALA A 59 -6.72 7.16 4.30
CA ALA A 59 -7.83 6.22 4.16
C ALA A 59 -9.16 6.95 3.94
N PHE A 60 -9.42 8.02 4.69
CA PHE A 60 -10.59 8.87 4.51
C PHE A 60 -10.64 9.51 3.11
N VAL A 61 -9.54 10.12 2.67
CA VAL A 61 -9.45 10.78 1.34
C VAL A 61 -9.65 9.79 0.20
N LEU A 62 -9.12 8.57 0.34
CA LEU A 62 -9.24 7.51 -0.67
C LEU A 62 -10.58 6.76 -0.60
N GLY A 63 -11.42 7.03 0.40
CA GLY A 63 -12.69 6.32 0.59
C GLY A 63 -12.52 4.85 0.99
N ILE A 64 -11.40 4.50 1.61
CA ILE A 64 -11.10 3.13 2.06
C ILE A 64 -11.76 2.91 3.42
N ALA A 65 -12.49 1.80 3.58
CA ALA A 65 -13.07 1.47 4.87
C ALA A 65 -11.95 1.16 5.88
N PHE A 66 -12.10 1.64 7.12
CA PHE A 66 -11.14 1.36 8.18
C PHE A 66 -11.07 -0.17 8.39
N LYS A 67 -9.86 -0.75 8.31
CA LYS A 67 -9.54 -2.20 8.30
C LYS A 67 -9.65 -2.94 6.96
N GLU A 68 -9.76 -2.24 5.84
CA GLU A 68 -9.75 -2.90 4.54
C GLU A 68 -8.33 -3.28 4.12
N ALA A 69 -7.91 -4.50 4.49
CA ALA A 69 -6.63 -5.08 4.11
C ALA A 69 -6.44 -5.19 2.58
N ALA A 70 -7.51 -5.04 1.79
CA ALA A 70 -7.53 -5.26 0.34
C ALA A 70 -6.49 -4.43 -0.44
N TYR A 71 -6.06 -3.29 0.08
CA TYR A 71 -5.12 -2.38 -0.60
C TYR A 71 -3.67 -2.46 -0.09
N GLY A 72 -3.39 -3.29 0.91
CA GLY A 72 -2.03 -3.50 1.41
C GLY A 72 -1.39 -2.26 2.08
N PHE A 73 -2.17 -1.26 2.48
CA PHE A 73 -1.66 -0.08 3.20
C PHE A 73 -1.37 -0.34 4.68
N ASP A 74 -1.87 -1.45 5.20
CA ASP A 74 -1.72 -1.87 6.58
C ASP A 74 -1.57 -3.39 6.69
N GLY A 75 -1.07 -3.84 7.84
CA GLY A 75 -1.02 -5.25 8.25
C GLY A 75 -2.02 -5.57 9.37
N PHE A 76 -3.18 -4.90 9.42
CA PHE A 76 -4.08 -5.02 10.60
C PHE A 76 -4.63 -6.43 10.82
N GLU A 77 -4.72 -7.27 9.78
CA GLU A 77 -5.22 -8.65 9.94
C GLU A 77 -4.14 -9.59 10.49
N GLU A 78 -2.87 -9.40 10.13
CA GLU A 78 -1.75 -10.21 10.60
C GLU A 78 -0.45 -9.38 10.66
N HIS A 79 0.00 -9.05 11.88
CA HIS A 79 1.27 -8.31 12.07
C HIS A 79 2.48 -9.05 11.47
N SER A 80 2.38 -10.37 11.24
CA SER A 80 3.38 -11.20 10.56
C SER A 80 3.64 -10.77 9.11
N GLU A 81 2.67 -10.15 8.44
CA GLU A 81 2.79 -9.77 7.03
C GLU A 81 3.43 -8.39 6.82
N LEU A 82 3.57 -7.58 7.86
CA LEU A 82 4.07 -6.19 7.76
C LEU A 82 5.42 -6.10 7.04
N SER A 83 6.35 -7.01 7.32
CA SER A 83 7.67 -7.04 6.67
C SER A 83 7.57 -7.34 5.17
N ALA A 84 6.65 -8.22 4.78
CA ALA A 84 6.46 -8.58 3.37
C ALA A 84 5.70 -7.49 2.60
N LEU A 85 4.68 -6.87 3.21
CA LEU A 85 4.03 -5.66 2.68
C LEU A 85 5.04 -4.51 2.51
N GLN A 86 5.91 -4.30 3.50
CA GLN A 86 6.95 -3.28 3.45
C GLN A 86 7.91 -3.54 2.29
N ALA A 87 8.41 -4.76 2.15
CA ALA A 87 9.30 -5.15 1.06
C ALA A 87 8.64 -4.95 -0.31
N GLU A 88 7.37 -5.33 -0.43
CA GLU A 88 6.63 -5.23 -1.68
C GLU A 88 6.34 -3.78 -2.09
N TRP A 89 5.98 -2.90 -1.14
CA TRP A 89 5.87 -1.47 -1.42
C TRP A 89 7.18 -0.85 -1.89
N VAL A 90 8.30 -1.17 -1.23
CA VAL A 90 9.63 -0.70 -1.65
C VAL A 90 9.93 -1.17 -3.08
N ARG A 91 9.67 -2.44 -3.39
CA ARG A 91 9.86 -3.01 -4.73
C ARG A 91 9.03 -2.25 -5.79
N VAL A 92 7.74 -2.05 -5.54
CA VAL A 92 6.82 -1.37 -6.47
C VAL A 92 7.23 0.09 -6.71
N ILE A 93 7.55 0.83 -5.64
CA ILE A 93 7.99 2.23 -5.75
C ILE A 93 9.30 2.32 -6.54
N THR A 94 10.27 1.44 -6.25
CA THR A 94 11.56 1.41 -6.92
C THR A 94 11.40 1.11 -8.41
N ALA A 95 10.66 0.05 -8.76
CA ALA A 95 10.42 -0.34 -10.15
C ALA A 95 9.74 0.77 -10.97
N ARG A 96 8.80 1.52 -10.38
CA ARG A 96 8.13 2.64 -11.05
C ARG A 96 9.10 3.81 -11.31
N ARG A 97 9.99 4.13 -10.36
CA ARG A 97 11.01 5.17 -10.56
C ARG A 97 12.01 4.82 -11.66
N GLU A 98 12.40 3.55 -11.75
CA GLU A 98 13.28 3.07 -12.82
C GLU A 98 12.63 3.19 -14.20
N GLN A 99 11.32 2.97 -14.31
CA GLN A 99 10.58 3.09 -15.57
C GLN A 99 10.50 4.53 -16.08
N VAL A 100 10.45 5.53 -15.20
CA VAL A 100 10.43 6.95 -15.56
C VAL A 100 11.82 7.48 -15.95
N THR A 101 12.89 6.84 -15.46
CA THR A 101 14.28 7.28 -15.70
C THR A 101 14.87 6.71 -17.01
N ARG A 102 14.14 5.83 -17.69
CA ARG A 102 14.51 5.26 -19.00
C ARG A 102 13.91 6.06 -20.14
#